data_AF-A0A2A4Z3T4-F1
#
_entry.id   AF-A0A2A4Z3T4-F1
#
_cell.length_a   1.000
_cell.length_b   1.000
_cell.length_c   1.000
_cell.angle_alpha   90.00
_cell.angle_beta   90.00
_cell.angle_gamma   90.00
#
_symmetry.space_group_name_H-M   'P 1'
#
loop_
_entity.id
_entity.type
_entity.pdbx_description
1 polymer ?
#
loop_
_entity_poly.entity_id
_entity_poly.type
_entity_poly.pdbx_seq_one_letter_code
_entity_poly.pdbx_strand_id
1 'polypeptide(L)'
;MSEDNKIQIDINGIMDMIPHRYPMLLIDRILELTPGESATSLKNVTMNEPHFTGHFPGFPVMPGVLIIEAMAQTAALVVVDFLGKEAEGKVVYFMTIDNARFRRPVTPGDSMHVHVEKIQSRGPVWKFKGVATVDGKVCAEAKFSAMITETESTV
;
A
#
# COMPACT_ATOMS: atom_id res chain seq x y z
N MET A 1 -14.82 4.38 22.37
CA MET A 1 -13.65 4.67 21.52
C MET A 1 -14.14 5.67 20.50
N SER A 2 -13.74 6.94 20.64
CA SER A 2 -14.26 8.06 19.86
C SER A 2 -13.82 7.99 18.40
N GLU A 3 -14.67 8.43 17.48
CA GLU A 3 -14.43 8.49 16.02
C GLU A 3 -13.38 9.55 15.60
N ASP A 4 -12.69 10.18 16.56
CA ASP A 4 -12.02 11.49 16.40
C ASP A 4 -10.52 11.47 16.05
N ASN A 5 -9.96 10.39 15.50
CA ASN A 5 -8.52 10.38 15.18
C ASN A 5 -8.13 9.64 13.90
N LYS A 6 -8.95 9.75 12.85
CA LYS A 6 -8.62 9.23 11.52
C LYS A 6 -7.93 10.30 10.68
N ILE A 7 -6.66 10.09 10.37
CA ILE A 7 -5.85 11.02 9.57
C ILE A 7 -6.11 10.75 8.08
N GLN A 8 -6.31 11.82 7.30
CA GLN A 8 -6.33 11.78 5.84
C GLN A 8 -5.05 12.40 5.28
N ILE A 9 -4.49 11.77 4.25
CA ILE A 9 -3.23 12.22 3.64
C ILE A 9 -3.41 12.25 2.12
N ASP A 10 -3.12 13.39 1.51
CA ASP A 10 -3.14 13.55 0.06
C ASP A 10 -1.85 13.04 -0.59
N ILE A 11 -1.75 13.16 -1.91
CA ILE A 11 -0.61 12.65 -2.66
C ILE A 11 0.72 13.33 -2.29
N ASN A 12 0.71 14.61 -1.92
CA ASN A 12 1.94 15.32 -1.54
C ASN A 12 2.44 14.80 -0.19
N GLY A 13 1.53 14.66 0.79
CA GLY A 13 1.87 14.08 2.08
C GLY A 13 2.38 12.63 1.95
N ILE A 14 1.78 11.83 1.06
CA ILE A 14 2.28 10.48 0.77
C ILE A 14 3.71 10.53 0.20
N MET A 15 3.97 11.41 -0.77
CA MET A 15 5.30 11.56 -1.37
C MET A 15 6.37 12.04 -0.38
N ASP A 16 5.99 12.84 0.62
CA ASP A 16 6.89 13.27 1.69
C ASP A 16 7.23 12.12 2.66
N MET A 17 6.32 11.16 2.84
CA MET A 17 6.46 10.06 3.80
C MET A 17 7.13 8.81 3.22
N ILE A 18 6.91 8.49 1.95
CA ILE A 18 7.48 7.30 1.31
C ILE A 18 8.31 7.64 0.06
N PRO A 19 9.38 6.87 -0.23
CA PRO A 19 10.31 7.19 -1.32
C PRO A 19 9.76 6.86 -2.72
N HIS A 20 8.63 6.15 -2.82
CA HIS A 20 8.07 5.70 -4.09
C HIS A 20 7.72 6.89 -4.99
N ARG A 21 8.07 6.80 -6.27
CA ARG A 21 7.78 7.79 -7.32
C ARG A 21 7.31 7.08 -8.58
N TYR A 22 6.84 7.84 -9.56
CA TYR A 22 6.44 7.29 -10.86
C TYR A 22 7.53 6.38 -11.45
N PRO A 23 7.19 5.20 -12.01
CA PRO A 23 5.85 4.63 -12.17
C PRO A 23 5.40 3.70 -11.02
N MET A 24 6.05 3.76 -9.86
CA MET A 24 5.89 2.81 -8.75
C MET A 24 5.25 3.41 -7.49
N LEU A 25 4.74 4.64 -7.51
CA LEU A 25 3.84 5.12 -6.47
C LEU A 25 2.41 4.71 -6.83
N LEU A 26 1.83 3.79 -6.06
CA LEU A 26 0.60 3.05 -6.41
C LEU A 26 -0.56 3.31 -5.44
N ILE A 27 -0.48 4.37 -4.65
CA ILE A 27 -1.56 4.87 -3.81
C ILE A 27 -1.70 6.38 -4.03
N ASP A 28 -2.93 6.85 -4.17
CA ASP A 28 -3.24 8.25 -4.51
C ASP A 28 -3.61 9.08 -3.29
N ARG A 29 -4.18 8.43 -2.27
CA ARG A 29 -4.69 9.06 -1.05
C ARG A 29 -4.79 8.06 0.09
N ILE A 30 -4.51 8.50 1.31
CA ILE A 30 -4.92 7.81 2.54
C ILE A 30 -6.27 8.38 2.98
N LEU A 31 -7.28 7.50 3.05
CA LEU A 31 -8.64 7.84 3.48
C LEU A 31 -8.78 7.79 5.00
N GLU A 32 -8.10 6.83 5.61
CA GLU A 32 -8.07 6.64 7.07
C GLU A 32 -6.72 6.08 7.46
N LEU A 33 -6.12 6.62 8.52
CA LEU A 33 -4.89 6.11 9.11
C LEU A 33 -5.01 6.12 10.63
N THR A 34 -4.67 4.98 11.23
CA THR A 34 -4.47 4.82 12.66
C THR A 34 -3.00 4.42 12.87
N PRO A 35 -2.17 5.34 13.39
CA PRO A 35 -0.72 5.15 13.46
C PRO A 35 -0.36 3.86 14.17
N GLY A 36 0.46 3.03 13.54
CA GLY A 36 0.95 1.77 14.12
C GLY A 36 -0.09 0.66 14.18
N GLU A 37 -1.31 0.86 13.67
CA GLU A 37 -2.40 -0.12 13.72
C GLU A 37 -2.94 -0.47 12.33
N SER A 38 -3.46 0.50 11.58
CA SER A 38 -4.15 0.23 10.31
C SER A 38 -4.21 1.45 9.40
N ALA A 39 -4.47 1.23 8.12
CA ALA A 39 -4.78 2.29 7.18
C ALA A 39 -5.68 1.79 6.04
N THR A 40 -6.41 2.72 5.43
CA THR A 40 -7.15 2.52 4.20
C THR A 40 -6.71 3.56 3.18
N SER A 41 -6.16 3.13 2.06
CA SER A 41 -5.79 3.98 0.94
C SER A 41 -6.74 3.82 -0.25
N LEU A 42 -6.69 4.79 -1.15
CA LEU A 42 -7.33 4.78 -2.45
C LEU A 42 -6.26 4.74 -3.54
N LYS A 43 -6.47 3.88 -4.53
CA LYS A 43 -5.77 3.87 -5.80
C LYS A 43 -6.79 3.88 -6.92
N ASN A 44 -6.85 4.96 -7.68
CA ASN A 44 -7.61 5.00 -8.92
C ASN A 44 -6.86 4.24 -10.00
N VAL A 45 -7.61 3.49 -10.79
CA VAL A 45 -7.08 2.67 -11.86
C VAL A 45 -7.51 3.28 -13.18
N THR A 46 -6.56 3.71 -14.01
CA THR A 46 -6.85 4.38 -15.28
C THR A 46 -6.11 3.73 -16.43
N MET A 47 -6.71 3.74 -17.62
CA MET A 47 -6.10 3.21 -18.83
C MET A 47 -4.77 3.92 -19.18
N ASN A 48 -4.59 5.15 -18.67
CA ASN A 48 -3.39 5.95 -18.87
C ASN A 48 -2.22 5.57 -17.94
N GLU A 49 -2.16 4.34 -17.44
CA GLU A 49 -1.04 3.84 -16.64
C GLU A 49 -0.11 2.95 -17.48
N PRO A 50 1.21 3.02 -17.27
CA PRO A 50 2.19 2.40 -18.16
C PRO A 50 2.04 0.88 -18.27
N HIS A 51 1.63 0.19 -17.20
CA HIS A 51 1.50 -1.26 -17.19
C HIS A 51 0.35 -1.79 -18.07
N PHE A 52 -0.68 -1.00 -18.36
CA PHE A 52 -1.79 -1.42 -19.24
C PHE A 52 -1.38 -1.53 -20.71
N THR A 53 -0.25 -0.94 -21.10
CA THR A 53 0.32 -1.14 -22.45
C THR A 53 0.71 -2.60 -22.69
N GLY A 54 1.05 -3.33 -21.63
CA GLY A 54 1.52 -4.72 -21.69
C GLY A 54 0.63 -5.73 -20.95
N HIS A 55 -0.31 -5.30 -20.11
CA HIS A 55 -1.10 -6.20 -19.26
C HIS A 55 -2.61 -5.93 -19.33
N PHE A 56 -3.30 -6.34 -20.39
CA PHE A 56 -2.81 -6.91 -21.65
C PHE A 56 -3.35 -6.10 -22.83
N PRO A 57 -2.68 -6.09 -24.00
CA PRO A 57 -3.25 -5.48 -25.20
C PRO A 57 -4.65 -6.04 -25.51
N GLY A 58 -5.66 -5.16 -25.60
CA GLY A 58 -7.06 -5.51 -25.83
C GLY A 58 -7.83 -6.03 -24.59
N PHE A 59 -7.16 -6.25 -23.46
CA PHE A 59 -7.77 -6.69 -22.21
C PHE A 59 -7.00 -6.14 -21.00
N PRO A 60 -7.14 -4.83 -20.69
CA PRO A 60 -6.40 -4.19 -19.61
C PRO A 60 -6.86 -4.69 -18.24
N VAL A 61 -5.94 -5.24 -17.46
CA VAL A 61 -6.17 -5.76 -16.10
C VAL A 61 -5.04 -5.29 -15.21
N MET A 62 -5.33 -4.77 -14.01
CA MET A 62 -4.27 -4.38 -13.08
C MET A 62 -3.49 -5.62 -12.66
N PRO A 63 -2.16 -5.67 -12.83
CA PRO A 63 -1.37 -6.81 -12.41
C PRO A 63 -1.57 -7.07 -10.91
N GLY A 64 -1.92 -8.30 -10.52
CA GLY A 64 -2.21 -8.63 -9.13
C GLY A 64 -1.06 -8.29 -8.17
N VAL A 65 0.19 -8.41 -8.64
CA VAL A 65 1.39 -8.03 -7.88
C VAL A 65 1.44 -6.53 -7.56
N LEU A 66 0.90 -5.66 -8.42
CA LEU A 66 0.81 -4.22 -8.16
C LEU A 66 -0.28 -3.89 -7.12
N ILE A 67 -1.29 -4.76 -6.98
CA ILE A 67 -2.26 -4.66 -5.87
C ILE A 67 -1.58 -4.99 -4.54
N ILE A 68 -0.72 -6.02 -4.51
CA ILE A 68 0.09 -6.35 -3.32
C ILE A 68 1.07 -5.22 -2.99
N GLU A 69 1.70 -4.63 -4.00
CA GLU A 69 2.56 -3.45 -3.82
C GLU A 69 1.78 -2.26 -3.23
N ALA A 70 0.57 -1.98 -3.71
CA ALA A 70 -0.28 -0.95 -3.11
C ALA A 70 -0.63 -1.25 -1.63
N MET A 71 -0.82 -2.52 -1.26
CA MET A 71 -0.96 -2.92 0.15
C MET A 71 0.32 -2.63 0.95
N ALA A 72 1.48 -2.95 0.37
CA ALA A 72 2.79 -2.70 1.01
C ALA A 72 3.01 -1.21 1.28
N GLN A 73 2.74 -0.36 0.28
CA GLN A 73 2.86 1.10 0.42
C GLN A 73 1.89 1.64 1.46
N THR A 74 0.64 1.18 1.46
CA THR A 74 -0.33 1.55 2.49
C THR A 74 0.15 1.17 3.89
N ALA A 75 0.74 -0.02 4.05
CA ALA A 75 1.30 -0.46 5.33
C ALA A 75 2.56 0.34 5.72
N ALA A 76 3.35 0.79 4.75
CA ALA A 76 4.50 1.67 5.03
C ALA A 76 4.04 2.98 5.69
N LEU A 77 2.93 3.57 5.26
CA LEU A 77 2.38 4.78 5.90
C LEU A 77 1.96 4.53 7.35
N VAL A 78 1.40 3.36 7.68
CA VAL A 78 1.08 2.96 9.06
C VAL A 78 2.31 2.99 9.96
N VAL A 79 3.44 2.57 9.41
CA VAL A 79 4.72 2.43 10.12
C VAL A 79 5.46 3.76 10.21
N VAL A 80 5.57 4.48 9.10
CA VAL A 80 6.28 5.77 9.03
C VAL A 80 5.63 6.78 9.96
N ASP A 81 4.30 6.89 9.93
CA ASP A 81 3.58 7.81 10.80
C ASP A 81 3.76 7.47 12.28
N PHE A 82 3.74 6.17 12.62
CA PHE A 82 3.96 5.69 13.98
C PHE A 82 5.36 6.01 14.52
N LEU A 83 6.39 5.87 13.68
CA LEU A 83 7.77 6.14 14.06
C LEU A 83 8.12 7.64 14.04
N GLY A 84 7.39 8.45 13.27
CA GLY A 84 7.67 9.87 13.10
C GLY A 84 9.10 10.11 12.64
N LYS A 85 9.86 10.92 13.38
CA LYS A 85 11.27 11.24 13.06
C LYS A 85 12.17 10.01 12.98
N GLU A 86 11.84 8.93 13.68
CA GLU A 86 12.65 7.70 13.62
C GLU A 86 12.51 6.96 12.27
N ALA A 87 11.57 7.35 11.41
CA ALA A 87 11.45 6.84 10.05
C ALA A 87 12.35 7.58 9.04
N GLU A 88 12.89 8.75 9.39
CA GLU A 88 13.74 9.53 8.48
C GLU A 88 14.96 8.72 8.01
N GLY A 89 15.21 8.71 6.70
CA GLY A 89 16.32 7.98 6.10
C GLY A 89 16.17 6.45 6.09
N LYS A 90 15.00 5.92 6.48
CA LYS A 90 14.71 4.48 6.42
C LYS A 90 13.83 4.13 5.24
N VAL A 91 14.03 2.92 4.74
CA VAL A 91 13.20 2.28 3.72
C VAL A 91 12.51 1.05 4.29
N VAL A 92 11.37 0.71 3.69
CA VAL A 92 10.58 -0.47 4.06
C VAL A 92 10.84 -1.55 3.02
N TYR A 93 11.54 -2.62 3.40
CA TYR A 93 11.73 -3.79 2.53
C TYR A 93 10.67 -4.85 2.79
N PHE A 94 10.07 -5.33 1.71
CA PHE A 94 9.19 -6.47 1.73
C PHE A 94 9.99 -7.76 1.98
N MET A 95 9.53 -8.61 2.90
CA MET A 95 10.21 -9.87 3.26
C MET A 95 9.41 -11.11 2.87
N THR A 96 8.09 -11.11 3.12
CA THR A 96 7.25 -12.29 2.88
C THR A 96 5.91 -11.90 2.31
N ILE A 97 5.35 -12.80 1.48
CA ILE A 97 3.98 -12.76 1.00
C ILE A 97 3.39 -14.14 1.23
N ASP A 98 2.38 -14.21 2.09
CA ASP A 98 1.68 -15.42 2.47
C ASP A 98 0.21 -15.33 2.05
N ASN A 99 -0.34 -16.44 1.57
CA ASN A 99 -1.78 -16.58 1.30
C ASN A 99 -2.38 -15.49 0.39
N ALA A 100 -1.61 -15.00 -0.58
CA ALA A 100 -2.14 -14.06 -1.57
C ALA A 100 -3.25 -14.74 -2.39
N ARG A 101 -4.42 -14.10 -2.48
CA ARG A 101 -5.56 -14.56 -3.28
C ARG A 101 -6.09 -13.41 -4.14
N PHE A 102 -6.29 -13.68 -5.42
CA PHE A 102 -6.88 -12.76 -6.38
C PHE A 102 -8.24 -13.31 -6.80
N ARG A 103 -9.30 -12.62 -6.38
CA ARG A 103 -10.69 -13.08 -6.50
C ARG A 103 -11.39 -12.50 -7.71
N ARG A 104 -11.05 -11.26 -8.08
CA ARG A 104 -11.65 -10.52 -9.21
C ARG A 104 -10.60 -9.64 -9.87
N PRO A 105 -10.62 -9.47 -11.20
CA PRO A 105 -9.78 -8.50 -11.87
C PRO A 105 -10.16 -7.09 -11.45
N VAL A 106 -9.15 -6.23 -11.32
CA VAL A 106 -9.31 -4.77 -11.21
C VAL A 106 -8.95 -4.19 -12.58
N THR A 107 -9.72 -3.23 -13.07
CA THR A 107 -9.65 -2.72 -14.45
C THR A 107 -9.70 -1.19 -14.50
N PRO A 108 -9.30 -0.56 -15.62
CA PRO A 108 -9.46 0.87 -15.80
C PRO A 108 -10.89 1.36 -15.50
N GLY A 109 -11.00 2.42 -14.70
CA GLY A 109 -12.25 2.97 -14.20
C GLY A 109 -12.53 2.63 -12.74
N ASP A 110 -11.87 1.61 -12.17
CA ASP A 110 -12.07 1.22 -10.79
C ASP A 110 -11.42 2.19 -9.79
N SER A 111 -12.10 2.43 -8.68
CA SER A 111 -11.54 3.03 -7.47
C SER A 111 -11.22 1.94 -6.45
N MET A 112 -9.97 1.48 -6.48
CA MET A 112 -9.50 0.40 -5.60
C MET A 112 -9.19 0.94 -4.20
N HIS A 113 -9.93 0.44 -3.22
CA HIS A 113 -9.71 0.74 -1.80
C HIS A 113 -8.85 -0.37 -1.18
N VAL A 114 -7.72 0.01 -0.60
CA VAL A 114 -6.75 -0.92 -0.02
C VAL A 114 -6.69 -0.73 1.48
N HIS A 115 -7.23 -1.69 2.21
CA HIS A 115 -7.18 -1.70 3.67
C HIS A 115 -6.07 -2.62 4.16
N VAL A 116 -5.28 -2.15 5.13
CA VAL A 116 -4.24 -2.94 5.80
C VAL A 116 -4.35 -2.80 7.31
N GLU A 117 -4.07 -3.87 8.03
CA GLU A 117 -4.08 -3.92 9.49
C GLU A 117 -2.87 -4.70 9.99
N LYS A 118 -2.18 -4.14 10.99
CA LYS A 118 -1.07 -4.79 11.68
C LYS A 118 -1.58 -6.03 12.40
N ILE A 119 -0.92 -7.15 12.14
CA ILE A 119 -1.11 -8.40 12.90
C ILE A 119 -0.21 -8.37 14.13
N GLN A 120 1.08 -8.11 13.93
CA GLN A 120 2.08 -8.05 14.99
C GLN A 120 3.33 -7.31 14.51
N SER A 121 4.17 -6.88 15.44
CA SER A 121 5.53 -6.41 15.16
C SER A 121 6.50 -6.95 16.20
N ARG A 122 7.76 -7.16 15.79
CA ARG A 122 8.86 -7.57 16.68
C ARG A 122 10.16 -6.94 16.17
N GLY A 123 10.70 -6.01 16.94
CA GLY A 123 11.87 -5.22 16.50
C GLY A 123 11.55 -4.47 15.20
N PRO A 124 12.42 -4.53 14.17
CA PRO A 124 12.20 -3.82 12.91
C PRO A 124 11.20 -4.50 11.97
N VAL A 125 10.71 -5.69 12.31
CA VAL A 125 9.83 -6.50 11.44
C VAL A 125 8.37 -6.33 11.82
N TRP A 126 7.55 -5.99 10.84
CA TRP A 126 6.11 -5.80 10.96
C TRP A 126 5.37 -6.78 10.06
N LYS A 127 4.27 -7.36 10.55
CA LYS A 127 3.40 -8.26 9.79
C LYS A 127 2.01 -7.66 9.67
N PHE A 128 1.45 -7.70 8.46
CA PHE A 128 0.16 -7.13 8.11
C PHE A 128 -0.75 -8.16 7.45
N LYS A 129 -2.06 -7.91 7.53
CA LYS A 129 -3.06 -8.43 6.58
C LYS A 129 -3.52 -7.26 5.72
N GLY A 130 -3.70 -7.51 4.42
CA GLY A 130 -4.18 -6.52 3.46
C GLY A 130 -5.36 -7.06 2.66
N VAL A 131 -6.32 -6.20 2.35
CA VAL A 131 -7.49 -6.50 1.52
C VAL A 131 -7.71 -5.32 0.57
N ALA A 132 -7.78 -5.61 -0.72
CA ALA A 132 -8.14 -4.66 -1.76
C ALA A 132 -9.57 -4.92 -2.23
N THR A 133 -10.37 -3.86 -2.31
CA THR A 133 -11.79 -3.91 -2.71
C THR A 133 -12.10 -2.89 -3.80
N VAL A 134 -13.09 -3.20 -4.63
CA VAL A 134 -13.74 -2.28 -5.57
C VAL A 134 -15.24 -2.43 -5.35
N ASP A 135 -15.97 -1.32 -5.18
CA ASP A 135 -17.40 -1.30 -4.86
C ASP A 135 -17.78 -2.24 -3.69
N GLY A 136 -16.94 -2.26 -2.64
CA GLY A 136 -17.11 -3.11 -1.46
C GLY A 136 -16.90 -4.61 -1.68
N LYS A 137 -16.51 -5.04 -2.89
CA LYS A 137 -16.23 -6.45 -3.20
C LYS A 137 -14.73 -6.71 -3.14
N VAL A 138 -14.34 -7.81 -2.49
CA VAL A 138 -12.92 -8.21 -2.39
C VAL A 138 -12.38 -8.61 -3.76
N CYS A 139 -11.32 -7.92 -4.19
CA CYS A 139 -10.57 -8.21 -5.41
C CYS A 139 -9.28 -8.97 -5.11
N ALA A 140 -8.56 -8.58 -4.05
CA ALA A 140 -7.36 -9.30 -3.61
C ALA A 140 -7.20 -9.25 -2.08
N GLU A 141 -6.48 -10.22 -1.53
CA GLU A 141 -6.10 -10.26 -0.11
C GLU A 141 -4.75 -10.95 0.05
N ALA A 142 -3.97 -10.58 1.06
CA ALA A 142 -2.70 -11.23 1.40
C ALA A 142 -2.32 -10.98 2.87
N LYS A 143 -1.42 -11.80 3.39
CA LYS A 143 -0.62 -11.47 4.57
C LYS A 143 0.81 -11.24 4.12
N PHE A 144 1.50 -10.27 4.70
CA PHE A 144 2.87 -9.97 4.32
C PHE A 144 3.65 -9.41 5.50
N SER A 145 4.97 -9.50 5.43
CA SER A 145 5.85 -8.84 6.39
C SER A 145 6.82 -7.90 5.70
N ALA A 146 7.14 -6.81 6.39
CA ALA A 146 8.12 -5.85 5.96
C ALA A 146 9.11 -5.55 7.09
N MET A 147 10.32 -5.17 6.71
CA MET A 147 11.38 -4.74 7.61
C MET A 147 11.70 -3.28 7.33
N ILE A 148 11.76 -2.50 8.39
CA ILE A 148 12.28 -1.13 8.33
C ILE A 148 13.78 -1.22 8.47
N THR A 149 14.52 -0.66 7.52
CA THR A 149 15.99 -0.61 7.58
C THR A 149 16.49 0.73 7.08
N GLU A 150 17.72 1.07 7.43
CA GLU A 150 18.39 2.24 6.89
C GLU A 150 18.60 2.09 5.39
N THR A 151 18.49 3.20 4.67
CA THR A 151 18.92 3.25 3.27
C THR A 151 20.44 3.10 3.29
N GLU A 152 20.99 2.01 2.74
CA GLU A 152 22.45 1.92 2.58
C GLU A 152 22.89 3.10 1.69
N SER A 153 23.69 4.01 2.24
CA SER A 153 24.47 4.95 1.45
C SER A 153 25.38 4.12 0.57
N THR A 154 24.95 3.85 -0.66
CA THR A 154 25.83 3.25 -1.65
C THR A 154 26.91 4.29 -1.95
N VAL A 155 28.17 3.89 -1.77
CA VAL A 155 29.41 4.65 -1.96
C VAL A 155 29.41 5.46 -3.25
#